data_AF-A0A7W0YAM6-F1
#
_entry.id   AF-A0A7W0YAM6-F1
#
_cell.length_a   1.000
_cell.length_b   1.000
_cell.length_c   1.000
_cell.angle_alpha   90.00
_cell.angle_beta   90.00
_cell.angle_gamma   90.00
#
_symmetry.space_group_name_H-M   'P 1'
#
loop_
_entity.id
_entity.type
_entity.pdbx_description
1 polymer ?
#
loop_
_entity_poly.entity_id
_entity_poly.type
_entity_poly.pdbx_seq_one_letter_code
_entity_poly.pdbx_strand_id
1 'polypeptide(L)'
;FWETILEITRVLKPSGLCCIIAPATGDEHRFPVDCWRIFSDGFRAIARYAGLEVLQAQTHWKELPKYDDDSNKWHESVLIARKRQESLGNKVRRQLFGVARRWLHPLPQRIEAMIQVYHATDGMHSEEASVLASVGFGAWEDVVIPLPAGAGARPLRIDFMHAPEFVEIAEVRVSTPTKEYFSAATKDEFDQITVAGDATRLADPKLLRLRITAVDPQLILPVLEVGRGDEPLRVGMRLRLLDR
;
A
#
# COMPACT_ATOMS: atom_id res chain seq x y z
N PHE A 1 -11.57 -5.73 -1.03
CA PHE A 1 -12.61 -6.38 -1.87
C PHE A 1 -13.99 -6.37 -1.25
N TRP A 2 -14.24 -7.14 -0.18
CA TRP A 2 -15.59 -7.31 0.38
C TRP A 2 -16.21 -6.00 0.89
N GLU A 3 -15.45 -5.20 1.63
CA GLU A 3 -15.91 -3.87 2.06
C GLU A 3 -16.17 -2.95 0.87
N THR A 4 -15.28 -2.97 -0.13
CA THR A 4 -15.39 -2.16 -1.34
C THR A 4 -16.71 -2.42 -2.08
N ILE A 5 -17.09 -3.68 -2.30
CA ILE A 5 -18.34 -3.99 -3.03
C ILE A 5 -19.60 -3.61 -2.23
N LEU A 6 -19.55 -3.72 -0.90
CA LEU A 6 -20.65 -3.28 -0.05
C LEU A 6 -20.81 -1.76 -0.07
N GLU A 7 -19.69 -1.04 -0.11
CA GLU A 7 -19.66 0.41 -0.24
C GLU A 7 -20.17 0.87 -1.62
N ILE A 8 -19.74 0.23 -2.70
CA ILE A 8 -20.31 0.42 -4.05
C ILE A 8 -21.83 0.21 -4.01
N THR A 9 -22.30 -0.89 -3.43
CA THR A 9 -23.73 -1.19 -3.34
C THR A 9 -24.49 -0.16 -2.50
N ARG A 10 -23.88 0.38 -1.44
CA ARG A 10 -24.47 1.42 -0.59
C ARG A 10 -24.74 2.69 -1.38
N VAL A 11 -23.79 3.14 -2.20
CA VAL A 11 -23.87 4.41 -2.95
C VAL A 11 -24.71 4.31 -4.23
N LEU A 12 -24.86 3.11 -4.81
CA LEU A 12 -25.73 2.90 -5.97
C LEU A 12 -27.20 3.27 -5.67
N LYS A 13 -27.84 3.95 -6.62
CA LYS A 13 -29.29 4.16 -6.64
C LYS A 13 -30.02 2.82 -6.87
N PRO A 14 -31.28 2.66 -6.47
CA PRO A 14 -32.10 1.51 -6.87
C PRO A 14 -32.09 1.32 -8.38
N SER A 15 -31.95 0.08 -8.86
CA SER A 15 -31.76 -0.27 -10.27
C SER A 15 -30.48 0.30 -10.93
N GLY A 16 -29.60 0.96 -10.18
CA GLY A 16 -28.32 1.46 -10.66
C GLY A 16 -27.38 0.33 -11.05
N LEU A 17 -26.56 0.59 -12.07
CA LEU A 17 -25.56 -0.33 -12.60
C LEU A 17 -24.17 -0.02 -12.02
N CYS A 18 -23.37 -1.05 -11.84
CA CYS A 18 -21.92 -0.92 -11.68
C CYS A 18 -21.19 -1.79 -12.71
N CYS A 19 -20.07 -1.27 -13.21
CA CYS A 19 -19.08 -1.99 -14.00
C CYS A 19 -17.80 -2.10 -13.16
N ILE A 20 -17.28 -3.31 -13.00
CA ILE A 20 -15.99 -3.56 -12.33
C ILE A 20 -15.12 -4.34 -13.29
N ILE A 21 -13.89 -3.88 -13.47
CA ILE A 21 -12.88 -4.51 -14.30
C ILE A 21 -11.69 -4.80 -13.39
N ALA A 22 -11.12 -5.99 -13.49
CA ALA A 22 -9.88 -6.35 -12.82
C ALA A 22 -9.13 -7.38 -13.66
N PRO A 23 -7.78 -7.38 -13.62
CA PRO A 23 -6.98 -8.35 -14.33
C PRO A 23 -7.30 -9.77 -13.84
N ALA A 24 -7.10 -10.77 -14.70
CA ALA A 24 -7.20 -12.18 -14.32
C ALA A 24 -5.83 -12.86 -14.24
N THR A 25 -4.85 -12.34 -14.97
CA THR A 25 -3.48 -12.83 -15.07
C THR A 25 -2.49 -11.66 -15.07
N GLY A 26 -1.30 -11.85 -15.63
CA GLY A 26 -0.23 -10.86 -15.66
C GLY A 26 0.77 -11.05 -14.51
N ASP A 27 1.90 -10.37 -14.64
CA ASP A 27 2.99 -10.40 -13.66
C ASP A 27 2.50 -9.89 -12.30
N GLU A 28 3.08 -10.38 -11.21
CA GLU A 28 2.82 -9.81 -9.89
C GLU A 28 3.22 -8.32 -9.89
N HIS A 29 2.26 -7.47 -9.55
CA HIS A 29 2.43 -6.02 -9.47
C HIS A 29 2.19 -5.60 -8.02
N ARG A 30 3.12 -6.01 -7.15
CA ARG A 30 3.06 -5.78 -5.71
C ARG A 30 3.22 -4.29 -5.41
N PHE A 31 2.20 -3.64 -4.84
CA PHE A 31 2.36 -2.38 -4.09
C PHE A 31 1.09 -1.99 -3.30
N PRO A 32 1.00 -2.13 -1.96
CA PRO A 32 1.88 -2.88 -1.04
C PRO A 32 1.61 -4.39 -1.07
N VAL A 33 0.42 -4.80 -1.49
CA VAL A 33 0.05 -6.21 -1.71
C VAL A 33 -0.67 -6.32 -3.03
N ASP A 34 -0.46 -7.44 -3.70
CA ASP A 34 -1.15 -7.68 -4.95
C ASP A 34 -2.29 -8.69 -4.77
N CYS A 35 -3.52 -8.18 -4.81
CA CYS A 35 -4.71 -9.01 -4.59
C CYS A 35 -5.74 -8.92 -5.72
N TRP A 36 -5.36 -8.38 -6.89
CA TRP A 36 -6.33 -7.99 -7.92
C TRP A 36 -6.54 -8.98 -9.09
N ARG A 37 -6.06 -10.23 -9.00
CA ARG A 37 -6.42 -11.27 -9.99
C ARG A 37 -7.76 -11.91 -9.67
N ILE A 38 -8.82 -11.44 -10.33
CA ILE A 38 -10.20 -11.88 -10.07
C ILE A 38 -10.79 -12.48 -11.35
N PHE A 39 -11.03 -13.79 -11.36
CA PHE A 39 -11.80 -14.43 -12.43
C PHE A 39 -13.29 -14.10 -12.37
N SER A 40 -14.00 -14.37 -13.47
CA SER A 40 -15.44 -14.13 -13.56
C SER A 40 -16.27 -14.78 -12.43
N ASP A 41 -15.86 -15.95 -11.93
CA ASP A 41 -16.54 -16.60 -10.80
C ASP A 41 -16.27 -15.92 -9.46
N GLY A 42 -15.07 -15.35 -9.28
CA GLY A 42 -14.76 -14.46 -8.17
C GLY A 42 -15.66 -13.23 -8.18
N PHE A 43 -15.86 -12.61 -9.36
CA PHE A 43 -16.80 -11.51 -9.51
C PHE A 43 -18.26 -11.90 -9.24
N ARG A 44 -18.71 -13.07 -9.71
CA ARG A 44 -20.04 -13.59 -9.36
C ARG A 44 -20.19 -13.76 -7.86
N ALA A 45 -19.17 -14.28 -7.17
CA ALA A 45 -19.18 -14.44 -5.72
C ALA A 45 -19.26 -13.09 -5.00
N ILE A 46 -18.46 -12.11 -5.41
CA ILE A 46 -18.45 -10.73 -4.88
C ILE A 46 -19.80 -10.03 -5.09
N ALA A 47 -20.40 -10.15 -6.28
CA ALA A 47 -21.72 -9.59 -6.56
C ALA A 47 -22.81 -10.22 -5.69
N ARG A 48 -22.81 -11.56 -5.56
CA ARG A 48 -23.76 -12.27 -4.69
C ARG A 48 -23.60 -11.87 -3.23
N TYR A 49 -22.36 -11.75 -2.76
CA TYR A 49 -22.04 -11.29 -1.40
C TYR A 49 -22.67 -9.92 -1.09
N ALA A 50 -22.64 -9.01 -2.07
CA ALA A 50 -23.22 -7.68 -1.93
C ALA A 50 -24.72 -7.57 -2.26
N GLY A 51 -25.38 -8.67 -2.64
CA GLY A 51 -26.79 -8.67 -3.02
C GLY A 51 -27.08 -8.01 -4.38
N LEU A 52 -26.07 -7.90 -5.24
CA LEU A 52 -26.22 -7.39 -6.61
C LEU A 52 -26.71 -8.48 -7.55
N GLU A 53 -27.51 -8.10 -8.54
CA GLU A 53 -27.88 -8.94 -9.66
C GLU A 53 -26.77 -8.90 -10.72
N VAL A 54 -26.20 -10.05 -11.04
CA VAL A 54 -25.19 -10.15 -12.11
C VAL A 54 -25.89 -10.11 -13.46
N LEU A 55 -25.57 -9.12 -14.29
CA LEU A 55 -26.05 -9.04 -15.68
C LEU A 55 -25.04 -9.69 -16.63
N GLN A 56 -23.74 -9.48 -16.38
CA GLN A 56 -22.66 -10.10 -17.13
C GLN A 56 -21.45 -10.29 -16.22
N ALA A 57 -20.79 -11.43 -16.33
CA ALA A 57 -19.49 -11.68 -15.72
C ALA A 57 -18.67 -12.55 -16.67
N GLN A 58 -17.53 -12.06 -17.14
CA GLN A 58 -16.70 -12.80 -18.10
C GLN A 58 -15.22 -12.50 -17.90
N THR A 59 -14.38 -13.48 -18.20
CA THR A 59 -12.92 -13.29 -18.30
C THR A 59 -12.56 -13.36 -19.78
N HIS A 60 -11.83 -12.36 -20.26
CA HIS A 60 -11.41 -12.29 -21.65
C HIS A 60 -10.04 -12.95 -21.84
N TRP A 61 -10.04 -14.16 -22.38
CA TRP A 61 -8.83 -14.96 -22.57
C TRP A 61 -8.16 -14.76 -23.93
N LYS A 62 -8.85 -14.13 -24.88
CA LYS A 62 -8.32 -13.98 -26.24
C LYS A 62 -7.40 -12.76 -26.30
N GLU A 63 -6.23 -12.93 -26.87
CA GLU A 63 -5.40 -11.81 -27.25
C GLU A 63 -6.04 -11.08 -28.44
N LEU A 64 -5.96 -9.75 -28.41
CA LEU A 64 -6.53 -8.92 -29.47
C LEU A 64 -5.38 -8.29 -30.27
N PRO A 65 -5.33 -8.44 -31.62
CA PRO A 65 -4.23 -7.92 -32.43
C PRO A 65 -4.00 -6.41 -32.36
N LYS A 66 -4.97 -5.66 -31.84
CA LYS A 66 -4.88 -4.20 -31.62
C LYS A 66 -4.13 -3.82 -30.34
N TYR A 67 -3.81 -4.80 -29.50
CA TYR A 67 -3.11 -4.63 -28.24
C TYR A 67 -1.77 -5.36 -28.32
N ASP A 68 -0.76 -4.78 -27.69
CA ASP A 68 0.56 -5.40 -27.57
C ASP A 68 0.56 -6.54 -26.55
N ASP A 69 1.67 -7.27 -26.49
CA ASP A 69 1.86 -8.38 -25.56
C ASP A 69 1.71 -7.93 -24.10
N ASP A 70 2.15 -6.71 -23.77
CA ASP A 70 2.06 -6.16 -22.43
C ASP A 70 0.62 -5.89 -21.99
N SER A 71 -0.25 -5.46 -22.91
CA SER A 71 -1.67 -5.30 -22.64
C SER A 71 -2.42 -6.64 -22.63
N ASN A 72 -2.06 -7.56 -23.54
CA ASN A 72 -2.77 -8.83 -23.69
C ASN A 72 -2.53 -9.80 -22.52
N LYS A 73 -1.35 -9.75 -21.86
CA LYS A 73 -0.99 -10.66 -20.76
C LYS A 73 -1.91 -10.60 -19.53
N TRP A 74 -2.67 -9.51 -19.34
CA TRP A 74 -3.47 -9.27 -18.15
C TRP A 74 -4.82 -10.02 -18.14
N HIS A 75 -5.34 -10.37 -19.31
CA HIS A 75 -6.63 -11.03 -19.51
C HIS A 75 -7.74 -10.49 -18.60
N GLU A 76 -8.33 -9.34 -18.95
CA GLU A 76 -9.30 -8.66 -18.09
C GLU A 76 -10.56 -9.50 -17.80
N SER A 77 -10.98 -9.48 -16.53
CA SER A 77 -12.33 -9.89 -16.15
C SER A 77 -13.22 -8.66 -16.00
N VAL A 78 -14.48 -8.80 -16.42
CA VAL A 78 -15.49 -7.75 -16.34
C VAL A 78 -16.73 -8.26 -15.62
N LEU A 79 -17.24 -7.45 -14.70
CA LEU A 79 -18.53 -7.61 -14.04
C LEU A 79 -19.42 -6.41 -14.38
N ILE A 80 -20.59 -6.69 -14.97
CA ILE A 80 -21.72 -5.75 -15.03
C ILE A 80 -22.79 -6.26 -14.07
N ALA A 81 -23.14 -5.47 -13.07
CA ALA A 81 -24.13 -5.83 -12.07
C ALA A 81 -25.11 -4.69 -11.79
N ARG A 82 -26.29 -5.05 -11.30
CA ARG A 82 -27.38 -4.14 -10.99
C ARG A 82 -27.78 -4.24 -9.52
N LYS A 83 -27.98 -3.09 -8.89
CA LYS A 83 -28.64 -3.04 -7.57
C LYS A 83 -30.12 -3.35 -7.73
N ARG A 84 -30.59 -4.42 -7.09
CA ARG A 84 -32.01 -4.79 -7.12
C ARG A 84 -32.87 -3.65 -6.54
N GLN A 85 -34.10 -3.53 -7.02
CA GLN A 85 -35.09 -2.73 -6.30
C GLN A 85 -35.33 -3.37 -4.93
N GLU A 86 -35.35 -2.53 -3.90
CA GLU A 86 -35.53 -2.99 -2.54
C GLU A 86 -36.80 -2.37 -1.98
N SER A 87 -37.57 -3.19 -1.27
CA SER A 87 -38.60 -2.68 -0.38
C SER A 87 -37.97 -1.82 0.72
N LEU A 88 -38.77 -0.93 1.32
CA LEU A 88 -38.33 -0.08 2.42
C LEU A 88 -37.75 -0.90 3.58
N GLY A 89 -38.39 -2.03 3.92
CA GLY A 89 -37.90 -2.94 4.97
C GLY A 89 -36.53 -3.56 4.67
N ASN A 90 -36.30 -4.00 3.43
CA ASN A 90 -35.00 -4.53 3.02
C ASN A 90 -33.91 -3.45 3.02
N LYS A 91 -34.27 -2.23 2.64
CA LYS A 91 -33.36 -1.07 2.69
C LYS A 91 -32.95 -0.76 4.13
N VAL A 92 -33.89 -0.73 5.07
CA VAL A 92 -33.63 -0.52 6.50
C VAL A 92 -32.79 -1.66 7.06
N ARG A 93 -33.14 -2.92 6.77
CA ARG A 93 -32.38 -4.10 7.23
C ARG A 93 -30.93 -4.06 6.75
N ARG A 94 -30.69 -3.73 5.48
CA ARG A 94 -29.31 -3.59 4.95
C ARG A 94 -28.56 -2.46 5.64
N GLN A 95 -29.20 -1.31 5.87
CA GLN A 95 -28.57 -0.20 6.58
C GLN A 95 -28.21 -0.60 8.02
N LEU A 96 -29.13 -1.24 8.75
CA LEU A 96 -28.88 -1.73 10.11
C LEU A 96 -27.78 -2.79 10.13
N PHE A 97 -27.79 -3.75 9.20
CA PHE A 97 -26.72 -4.74 9.07
C PHE A 97 -25.38 -4.08 8.77
N GLY A 98 -25.34 -3.09 7.86
CA GLY A 98 -24.13 -2.34 7.55
C GLY A 98 -23.59 -1.58 8.77
N VAL A 99 -24.47 -0.95 9.56
CA VAL A 99 -24.10 -0.25 10.80
C VAL A 99 -23.61 -1.24 11.86
N ALA A 100 -24.35 -2.32 12.12
CA ALA A 100 -23.97 -3.34 13.10
C ALA A 100 -22.64 -4.02 12.72
N ARG A 101 -22.44 -4.32 11.43
CA ARG A 101 -21.19 -4.90 10.93
C ARG A 101 -20.02 -3.93 11.06
N ARG A 102 -20.21 -2.63 10.81
CA ARG A 102 -19.19 -1.60 11.10
C ARG A 102 -18.93 -1.42 12.59
N TRP A 103 -19.89 -1.75 13.45
CA TRP A 103 -19.68 -1.71 14.89
C TRP A 103 -18.91 -2.94 15.40
N LEU A 104 -19.24 -4.13 14.87
CA LEU A 104 -18.54 -5.39 15.17
C LEU A 104 -17.14 -5.47 14.53
N HIS A 105 -17.01 -4.90 13.34
CA HIS A 105 -15.77 -4.78 12.57
C HIS A 105 -15.59 -3.31 12.20
N PRO A 106 -15.14 -2.47 13.15
CA PRO A 106 -14.81 -1.10 12.85
C PRO A 106 -13.79 -1.07 11.71
N LEU A 107 -14.06 -0.21 10.72
CA LEU A 107 -13.03 0.16 9.76
C LEU A 107 -11.83 0.71 10.54
N PRO A 108 -10.60 0.53 10.03
CA PRO A 108 -9.42 1.12 10.65
C PRO A 108 -9.69 2.59 10.99
N GLN A 109 -9.58 2.95 12.27
CA GLN A 109 -9.90 4.31 12.73
C GLN A 109 -8.81 5.32 12.33
N ARG A 110 -7.62 4.82 11.98
CA ARG A 110 -6.54 5.58 11.38
C ARG A 110 -6.36 5.14 9.94
N ILE A 111 -6.22 6.11 9.05
CA ILE A 111 -5.57 5.87 7.78
C ILE A 111 -4.12 5.55 8.13
N GLU A 112 -3.62 4.44 7.61
CA GLU A 112 -2.23 4.02 7.76
C GLU A 112 -1.58 4.12 6.39
N ALA A 113 -0.37 4.69 6.33
CA ALA A 113 0.50 4.53 5.19
C ALA A 113 1.31 3.25 5.40
N MET A 114 1.74 2.64 4.31
CA MET A 114 2.73 1.59 4.41
C MET A 114 4.11 2.21 4.19
N ILE A 115 5.10 1.73 4.92
CA ILE A 115 6.51 2.01 4.65
C ILE A 115 7.13 0.70 4.19
N GLN A 116 7.82 0.75 3.07
CA GLN A 116 8.55 -0.39 2.55
C GLN A 116 10.04 -0.14 2.66
N VAL A 117 10.76 -1.04 3.31
CA VAL A 117 12.22 -0.97 3.43
C VAL A 117 12.84 -2.05 2.57
N TYR A 118 13.54 -1.64 1.53
CA TYR A 118 14.30 -2.51 0.64
C TYR A 118 15.71 -2.69 1.17
N HIS A 119 16.19 -3.93 1.11
CA HIS A 119 17.53 -4.30 1.52
C HIS A 119 18.29 -4.90 0.33
N ALA A 120 19.52 -4.45 0.11
CA ALA A 120 20.33 -4.85 -1.03
C ALA A 120 21.76 -5.16 -0.62
N THR A 121 22.37 -6.14 -1.28
CA THR A 121 23.79 -6.49 -1.10
C THR A 121 24.66 -6.01 -2.25
N ASP A 122 24.07 -5.80 -3.43
CA ASP A 122 24.72 -5.47 -4.71
C ASP A 122 24.30 -4.11 -5.27
N GLY A 123 23.49 -3.34 -4.54
CA GLY A 123 22.94 -2.07 -5.00
C GLY A 123 21.62 -2.18 -5.76
N MET A 124 21.12 -3.39 -6.04
CA MET A 124 19.85 -3.58 -6.72
C MET A 124 18.73 -3.89 -5.72
N HIS A 125 17.65 -3.12 -5.76
CA HIS A 125 16.45 -3.36 -4.96
C HIS A 125 15.46 -4.22 -5.72
N SER A 126 14.85 -5.19 -5.03
CA SER A 126 13.75 -6.00 -5.57
C SER A 126 12.61 -6.08 -4.56
N GLU A 127 11.39 -6.29 -5.04
CA GLU A 127 10.20 -6.40 -4.20
C GLU A 127 10.27 -7.56 -3.20
N GLU A 128 10.94 -8.65 -3.59
CA GLU A 128 11.16 -9.82 -2.72
C GLU A 128 12.15 -9.52 -1.59
N ALA A 129 13.05 -8.57 -1.81
CA ALA A 129 14.08 -8.15 -0.86
C ALA A 129 13.63 -6.90 -0.08
N SER A 130 12.41 -6.95 0.48
CA SER A 130 11.82 -5.83 1.20
C SER A 130 10.95 -6.26 2.38
N VAL A 131 10.74 -5.33 3.33
CA VAL A 131 9.86 -5.51 4.48
C VAL A 131 8.88 -4.35 4.57
N LEU A 132 7.62 -4.67 4.84
CA LEU A 132 6.56 -3.69 5.01
C LEU A 132 6.25 -3.44 6.49
N ALA A 133 5.97 -2.18 6.82
CA ALA A 133 5.41 -1.76 8.10
C ALA A 133 4.29 -0.75 7.86
N SER A 134 3.34 -0.63 8.79
CA SER A 134 2.30 0.40 8.72
C SER A 134 2.58 1.53 9.72
N VAL A 135 2.21 2.75 9.33
CA VAL A 135 2.39 3.96 10.13
C VAL A 135 1.14 4.80 10.07
N GLY A 136 0.64 5.22 11.24
CA GLY A 136 -0.55 6.06 11.32
C GLY A 136 -0.29 7.51 10.89
N PHE A 137 -1.35 8.16 10.40
CA PHE A 137 -1.32 9.59 10.11
C PHE A 137 -1.48 10.46 11.37
N GLY A 138 -0.88 11.66 11.33
CA GLY A 138 -1.07 12.77 12.26
C GLY A 138 -0.10 12.80 13.45
N ALA A 139 -0.05 11.73 14.24
CA ALA A 139 0.76 11.68 15.46
C ALA A 139 2.22 11.26 15.18
N TRP A 140 3.13 11.63 16.09
CA TRP A 140 4.48 11.06 16.11
C TRP A 140 4.43 9.59 16.51
N GLU A 141 5.09 8.75 15.72
CA GLU A 141 5.21 7.31 15.94
C GLU A 141 6.68 6.87 15.85
N ASP A 142 7.07 5.98 16.75
CA ASP A 142 8.36 5.30 16.73
C ASP A 142 8.16 3.92 16.09
N VAL A 143 8.70 3.74 14.89
CA VAL A 143 8.52 2.53 14.06
C VAL A 143 9.85 1.80 14.00
N VAL A 144 9.83 0.49 14.26
CA VAL A 144 11.02 -0.37 14.18
C VAL A 144 10.73 -1.52 13.24
N ILE A 145 11.48 -1.58 12.14
CA ILE A 145 11.29 -2.55 11.05
C ILE A 145 12.45 -3.54 11.10
N PRO A 146 12.26 -4.76 11.63
CA PRO A 146 13.29 -5.79 11.60
C PRO A 146 13.43 -6.34 10.19
N LEU A 147 14.65 -6.35 9.67
CA LEU A 147 14.99 -6.96 8.39
C LEU A 147 15.30 -8.46 8.57
N PRO A 148 15.19 -9.29 7.51
CA PRO A 148 15.58 -10.69 7.58
C PRO A 148 17.06 -10.87 7.94
N ALA A 149 17.41 -12.03 8.51
CA ALA A 149 18.81 -12.36 8.78
C ALA A 149 19.63 -12.35 7.47
N GLY A 150 20.80 -11.71 7.50
CA GLY A 150 21.64 -11.56 6.31
C GLY A 150 21.20 -10.48 5.32
N ALA A 151 20.18 -9.67 5.65
CA ALA A 151 19.81 -8.51 4.86
C ALA A 151 20.99 -7.54 4.67
N GLY A 152 21.25 -7.16 3.41
CA GLY A 152 22.29 -6.18 3.08
C GLY A 152 21.82 -4.74 3.25
N ALA A 153 22.76 -3.84 3.53
CA ALA A 153 22.48 -2.41 3.68
C ALA A 153 23.25 -1.56 2.65
N ARG A 154 23.26 -2.01 1.39
CA ARG A 154 24.05 -1.41 0.30
C ARG A 154 23.21 -1.03 -0.92
N PRO A 155 22.59 0.17 -0.95
CA PRO A 155 22.08 0.90 0.20
C PRO A 155 20.72 0.33 0.64
N LEU A 156 20.26 0.70 1.84
CA LEU A 156 18.85 0.56 2.20
C LEU A 156 18.04 1.65 1.49
N ARG A 157 16.85 1.29 1.00
CA ARG A 157 15.86 2.23 0.44
C ARG A 157 14.58 2.17 1.25
N ILE A 158 14.00 3.32 1.56
CA ILE A 158 12.75 3.45 2.32
C ILE A 158 11.75 4.18 1.44
N ASP A 159 10.63 3.53 1.16
CA ASP A 159 9.57 4.04 0.31
C ASP A 159 8.34 4.30 1.16
N PHE A 160 7.65 5.42 0.91
CA PHE A 160 6.38 5.74 1.56
C PHE A 160 5.22 5.47 0.61
N MET A 161 4.38 4.50 0.97
CA MET A 161 3.27 4.00 0.18
C MET A 161 1.97 4.63 0.67
N HIS A 162 1.05 4.99 -0.23
CA HIS A 162 -0.10 5.86 0.10
C HIS A 162 0.39 7.17 0.74
N ALA A 163 1.30 7.83 0.01
CA ALA A 163 2.12 8.87 0.57
C ALA A 163 1.30 10.11 0.98
N PRO A 164 1.53 10.64 2.20
CA PRO A 164 0.89 11.86 2.68
C PRO A 164 1.32 13.08 1.86
N GLU A 165 0.68 14.25 2.06
CA GLU A 165 1.24 15.51 1.51
C GLU A 165 2.64 15.82 2.10
N PHE A 166 2.85 15.50 3.38
CA PHE A 166 4.14 15.67 4.06
C PHE A 166 4.55 14.46 4.90
N VAL A 167 5.85 14.17 4.88
CA VAL A 167 6.51 13.25 5.82
C VAL A 167 7.50 14.06 6.66
N GLU A 168 7.41 13.93 7.97
CA GLU A 168 8.35 14.57 8.89
C GLU A 168 9.03 13.51 9.74
N ILE A 169 10.36 13.49 9.69
CA ILE A 169 11.19 12.50 10.37
C ILE A 169 12.11 13.24 11.34
N ALA A 170 12.02 12.87 12.62
CA ALA A 170 12.84 13.42 13.69
C ALA A 170 14.09 12.57 13.96
N GLU A 171 14.04 11.28 13.62
CA GLU A 171 15.17 10.37 13.78
C GLU A 171 15.08 9.21 12.78
N VAL A 172 16.23 8.82 12.21
CA VAL A 172 16.42 7.55 11.49
C VAL A 172 17.59 6.82 12.11
N ARG A 173 17.43 5.53 12.43
CA ARG A 173 18.51 4.66 12.94
C ARG A 173 18.54 3.35 12.19
N VAL A 174 19.74 2.84 11.94
CA VAL A 174 19.97 1.45 11.48
C VAL A 174 20.88 0.78 12.49
N SER A 175 20.38 -0.26 13.14
CA SER A 175 21.13 -0.95 14.19
C SER A 175 20.80 -2.43 14.24
N THR A 176 21.67 -3.22 14.85
CA THR A 176 21.31 -4.50 15.47
C THR A 176 20.92 -4.25 16.94
N PRO A 177 20.50 -5.26 17.70
CA PRO A 177 20.35 -5.14 19.15
C PRO A 177 21.66 -4.73 19.87
N THR A 178 22.81 -4.99 19.26
CA THR A 178 24.12 -4.90 19.89
C THR A 178 25.02 -3.80 19.31
N LYS A 179 24.73 -3.28 18.11
CA LYS A 179 25.56 -2.29 17.42
C LYS A 179 24.75 -1.35 16.57
N GLU A 180 25.06 -0.06 16.64
CA GLU A 180 24.53 0.96 15.73
C GLU A 180 25.43 1.10 14.49
N TYR A 181 24.80 1.16 13.31
CA TYR A 181 25.48 1.33 12.01
C TYR A 181 25.25 2.72 11.43
N PHE A 182 24.09 3.32 11.71
CA PHE A 182 23.71 4.64 11.23
C PHE A 182 22.71 5.29 12.19
N SER A 183 22.85 6.60 12.38
CA SER A 183 21.88 7.43 13.10
C SER A 183 21.86 8.83 12.48
N ALA A 184 20.67 9.41 12.37
CA ALA A 184 20.47 10.79 11.97
C ALA A 184 19.32 11.41 12.74
N ALA A 185 19.61 12.47 13.48
CA ALA A 185 18.64 13.27 14.24
C ALA A 185 18.89 14.79 14.10
N THR A 186 19.93 15.18 13.36
CA THR A 186 20.28 16.58 13.08
C THR A 186 20.29 16.85 11.59
N LYS A 187 20.20 18.13 11.20
CA LYS A 187 20.21 18.56 9.80
C LYS A 187 21.39 17.97 9.02
N ASP A 188 22.61 18.03 9.58
CA ASP A 188 23.83 17.61 8.90
C ASP A 188 23.94 16.08 8.81
N GLU A 189 23.38 15.34 9.77
CA GLU A 189 23.27 13.89 9.67
C GLU A 189 22.23 13.47 8.62
N PHE A 190 21.10 14.18 8.55
CA PHE A 190 20.09 13.96 7.51
C PHE A 190 20.61 14.28 6.10
N ASP A 191 21.65 15.10 5.94
CA ASP A 191 22.28 15.36 4.65
C ASP A 191 22.99 14.13 4.06
N GLN A 192 23.21 13.08 4.86
CA GLN A 192 23.69 11.77 4.38
C GLN A 192 22.57 10.93 3.74
N ILE A 193 21.30 11.27 3.97
CA ILE A 193 20.15 10.58 3.40
C ILE A 193 19.78 11.27 2.08
N THR A 194 19.82 10.50 0.99
CA THR A 194 19.41 11.00 -0.31
C THR A 194 17.89 10.92 -0.44
N VAL A 195 17.25 12.05 -0.75
CA VAL A 195 15.83 12.10 -1.12
C VAL A 195 15.72 11.89 -2.62
N ALA A 196 14.93 10.90 -3.04
CA ALA A 196 14.76 10.50 -4.43
C ALA A 196 13.28 10.27 -4.76
N GLY A 197 13.00 9.99 -6.04
CA GLY A 197 11.65 9.76 -6.54
C GLY A 197 10.77 11.01 -6.41
N ASP A 198 9.53 10.79 -6.01
CA ASP A 198 8.48 11.80 -5.94
C ASP A 198 8.43 12.54 -4.60
N ALA A 199 9.59 12.95 -4.10
CA ALA A 199 9.73 13.73 -2.88
C ALA A 199 10.70 14.91 -3.06
N THR A 200 10.37 16.02 -2.42
CA THR A 200 11.27 17.18 -2.30
C THR A 200 11.57 17.45 -0.83
N ARG A 201 12.85 17.57 -0.49
CA ARG A 201 13.27 17.98 0.85
C ARG A 201 12.96 19.46 1.08
N LEU A 202 12.23 19.74 2.15
CA LEU A 202 11.99 21.10 2.64
C LEU A 202 13.06 21.49 3.64
N ALA A 203 13.42 22.78 3.67
CA ALA A 203 14.34 23.30 4.66
C ALA A 203 13.69 23.25 6.06
N ASP A 204 14.33 22.53 6.98
CA ASP A 204 13.96 22.49 8.39
C ASP A 204 15.23 22.30 9.23
N PRO A 205 15.41 23.06 10.33
CA PRO A 205 16.63 22.98 11.13
C PRO A 205 16.72 21.72 12.01
N LYS A 206 15.61 21.01 12.23
CA LYS A 206 15.52 19.89 13.19
C LYS A 206 15.04 18.59 12.56
N LEU A 207 14.27 18.65 11.48
CA LEU A 207 13.61 17.50 10.89
C LEU A 207 14.10 17.23 9.47
N LEU A 208 14.09 15.96 9.08
CA LEU A 208 14.01 15.61 7.66
C LEU A 208 12.56 15.75 7.23
N ARG A 209 12.24 16.92 6.66
CA ARG A 209 10.90 17.27 6.19
C ARG A 209 10.80 17.07 4.69
N LEU A 210 9.85 16.25 4.26
CA LEU A 210 9.60 15.94 2.86
C LEU A 210 8.24 16.47 2.46
N ARG A 211 8.17 17.09 1.29
CA ARG A 211 6.93 17.30 0.56
C ARG A 211 6.83 16.22 -0.51
N ILE A 212 5.74 15.48 -0.49
CA ILE A 212 5.49 14.46 -1.50
C ILE A 212 4.85 15.11 -2.72
N THR A 213 5.38 14.79 -3.90
CA THR A 213 4.96 15.41 -5.17
C THR A 213 4.11 14.47 -6.03
N ALA A 214 4.26 13.16 -5.87
CA ALA A 214 3.50 12.12 -6.56
C ALA A 214 3.59 10.77 -5.80
N VAL A 215 3.66 9.64 -6.49
CA VAL A 215 3.29 8.32 -5.94
C VAL A 215 4.47 7.53 -5.38
N ASP A 216 5.70 7.86 -5.75
CA ASP A 216 6.90 7.06 -5.44
C ASP A 216 7.98 7.87 -4.67
N PRO A 217 7.71 8.39 -3.47
CA PRO A 217 8.71 9.08 -2.67
C PRO A 217 9.68 8.13 -1.98
N GLN A 218 10.97 8.37 -2.16
CA GLN A 218 12.02 7.46 -1.71
C GLN A 218 13.07 8.17 -0.86
N LEU A 219 13.58 7.45 0.14
CA LEU A 219 14.80 7.79 0.88
C LEU A 219 15.84 6.70 0.66
N ILE A 220 17.04 7.09 0.29
CA ILE A 220 18.17 6.19 0.12
C ILE A 220 19.17 6.50 1.25
N LEU A 221 19.39 5.51 2.11
CA LEU A 221 20.38 5.61 3.19
C LEU A 221 21.81 5.43 2.64
N PRO A 222 22.85 5.92 3.33
CA PRO A 222 24.22 5.65 2.92
C PRO A 222 24.51 4.14 2.93
N VAL A 223 25.50 3.72 2.16
CA VAL A 223 25.98 2.34 2.14
C VAL A 223 26.57 2.00 3.51
N LEU A 224 26.07 0.94 4.15
CA LEU A 224 26.53 0.47 5.46
C LEU A 224 27.28 -0.85 5.33
N GLU A 225 28.44 -0.93 5.96
CA GLU A 225 29.25 -2.15 6.03
C GLU A 225 28.76 -3.04 7.18
N VAL A 226 27.87 -3.98 6.87
CA VAL A 226 27.28 -4.93 7.83
C VAL A 226 27.97 -6.29 7.67
N GLY A 227 28.37 -6.91 8.78
CA GLY A 227 29.09 -8.19 8.77
C GLY A 227 28.18 -9.37 8.44
N ARG A 228 28.71 -10.39 7.75
CA ARG A 228 27.97 -11.60 7.33
C ARG A 228 27.55 -12.57 8.46
N GLY A 229 27.54 -12.13 9.72
CA GLY A 229 27.12 -12.93 10.88
C GLY A 229 26.43 -12.12 11.97
N ASP A 230 26.05 -10.87 11.66
CA ASP A 230 25.40 -9.99 12.61
C ASP A 230 23.93 -10.41 12.84
N GLU A 231 23.42 -10.10 14.04
CA GLU A 231 21.99 -10.19 14.35
C GLU A 231 21.15 -9.40 13.31
N PRO A 232 19.86 -9.73 13.12
CA PRO A 232 19.04 -9.05 12.12
C PRO A 232 19.03 -7.53 12.32
N LEU A 233 19.29 -6.80 11.23
CA LEU A 233 19.23 -5.34 11.21
C LEU A 233 17.81 -4.85 11.53
N ARG A 234 17.74 -3.67 12.12
CA ARG A 234 16.50 -2.96 12.42
C ARG A 234 16.61 -1.55 11.87
N VAL A 235 15.62 -1.14 11.10
CA VAL A 235 15.46 0.24 10.67
C VAL A 235 14.46 0.89 11.60
N GLY A 236 14.94 1.79 12.46
CA GLY A 236 14.14 2.59 13.38
C GLY A 236 13.89 3.98 12.82
N MET A 237 12.66 4.47 12.92
CA MET A 237 12.31 5.84 12.54
C MET A 237 11.35 6.44 13.54
N ARG A 238 11.60 7.70 13.92
CA ARG A 238 10.62 8.53 14.61
C ARG A 238 10.04 9.51 13.61
N LEU A 239 8.79 9.29 13.20
CA LEU A 239 8.18 10.04 12.12
C LEU A 239 6.71 10.39 12.39
N ARG A 240 6.17 11.31 11.58
CA ARG A 240 4.73 11.53 11.43
C ARG A 240 4.39 11.81 9.97
N LEU A 241 3.19 11.39 9.59
CA LEU A 241 2.64 11.55 8.24
C LEU A 241 1.50 12.56 8.28
N LEU A 242 1.49 13.55 7.39
CA LEU A 242 0.53 14.66 7.44
C LEU A 242 -0.18 14.84 6.09
N ASP A 243 -1.50 14.67 6.10
CA ASP A 243 -2.40 15.21 5.08
C ASP A 243 -3.02 16.49 5.62
N ARG A 244 -3.32 17.46 4.75
CA ARG A 244 -4.10 18.65 5.14
C ARG A 244 -5.44 18.30 5.79
#